data_AF-A0A452IYQ4-F1
#
_entry.id   AF-A0A452IYQ4-F1
#
_cell.length_a   1.000
_cell.length_b   1.000
_cell.length_c   1.000
_cell.angle_alpha   90.00
_cell.angle_beta   90.00
_cell.angle_gamma   90.00
#
_symmetry.space_group_name_H-M   'P 1'
#
loop_
_entity.id
_entity.type
_entity.pdbx_description
1 polymer ?
#
loop_
_entity_poly.entity_id
_entity_poly.type
_entity_poly.pdbx_seq_one_letter_code
_entity_poly.pdbx_strand_id
1 'polypeptide(L)'
;QWMTERKGGSDVASGTESVAREQPDGTYCLYGFKWFTSATDSDMTLTLARIMDAQGRVEQGSKGLSLFFLEVRDKEGKLNRIEVQRLKQKLGTRQVPTAELLLDGSKAHRISAEGRGVASIANMLTITRIHNVISAVAGMRRVINLAREYASKRVVFGKLIKDQPLHMQTMARLEVETRGAFLMLMEIARLLGLEETKMASEQDLHLLRLLTPVAKLYTGKQAIAVISEGLECFGGQGYMEDTGLPVALRDAQVLTIWEGTTNILSLDVLRSLAKSQGQVLAAFCSGVQGKLELASSISELESSVQLLQDALHRLGQFTQRVGSKGAVAMELAARDFAYTLARIYTGALLLEHAAQPDASSTDTYAAQRWCKQDLCPVDSEEKAGCYDDKAVSMDTYLVYEGNPVLKGKL
;
A
#
# COMPACT_ATOMS: atom_id res chain seq x y z
N GLN A 1 -3.94 -15.22 8.04
CA GLN A 1 -4.91 -14.74 7.02
C GLN A 1 -4.74 -15.54 5.73
N TRP A 2 -5.75 -16.32 5.32
CA TRP A 2 -5.71 -17.15 4.11
C TRP A 2 -6.85 -16.75 3.15
N MET A 3 -6.61 -15.72 2.33
CA MET A 3 -7.60 -15.22 1.37
C MET A 3 -7.35 -15.71 -0.06
N THR A 4 -6.09 -15.71 -0.50
CA THR A 4 -5.74 -15.93 -1.91
C THR A 4 -5.83 -17.40 -2.32
N GLU A 5 -6.47 -17.63 -3.46
CA GLU A 5 -6.56 -18.93 -4.13
C GLU A 5 -6.02 -18.84 -5.56
N ARG A 6 -5.98 -19.96 -6.28
CA ARG A 6 -5.37 -20.04 -7.62
C ARG A 6 -6.01 -19.07 -8.61
N LYS A 7 -7.33 -18.93 -8.57
CA LYS A 7 -8.10 -18.06 -9.48
C LYS A 7 -8.01 -16.58 -9.15
N GLY A 8 -7.65 -16.20 -7.92
CA GLY A 8 -7.62 -14.78 -7.56
C GLY A 8 -7.10 -14.47 -6.16
N GLY A 9 -6.32 -13.40 -6.09
CA GLY A 9 -5.96 -12.70 -4.84
C GLY A 9 -6.65 -11.34 -4.75
N SER A 10 -6.41 -10.48 -5.75
CA SER A 10 -7.06 -9.15 -5.84
C SER A 10 -8.58 -9.24 -6.00
N ASP A 11 -9.06 -10.21 -6.79
CA ASP A 11 -10.48 -10.54 -6.90
C ASP A 11 -10.80 -11.78 -6.06
N VAL A 12 -10.88 -11.59 -4.74
CA VAL A 12 -11.27 -12.64 -3.81
C VAL A 12 -12.74 -13.06 -3.99
N ALA A 13 -13.57 -12.14 -4.49
CA ALA A 13 -15.01 -12.34 -4.67
C ALA A 13 -15.31 -13.39 -5.74
N SER A 14 -14.58 -13.37 -6.85
CA SER A 14 -14.70 -14.39 -7.91
C SER A 14 -13.68 -15.52 -7.74
N GLY A 15 -12.52 -15.23 -7.16
CA GLY A 15 -11.39 -16.16 -7.10
C GLY A 15 -11.46 -17.23 -6.00
N THR A 16 -12.31 -17.06 -4.98
CA THR A 16 -12.44 -18.04 -3.88
C THR A 16 -13.33 -19.22 -4.30
N GLU A 17 -12.77 -20.42 -4.27
CA GLU A 17 -13.42 -21.70 -4.53
C GLU A 17 -13.61 -22.54 -3.25
N SER A 18 -12.90 -22.20 -2.16
CA SER A 18 -13.08 -22.90 -0.89
C SER A 18 -14.54 -22.87 -0.42
N VAL A 19 -15.01 -24.02 0.06
CA VAL A 19 -16.36 -24.23 0.56
C VAL A 19 -16.36 -24.61 2.04
N ALA A 20 -17.44 -24.31 2.73
CA ALA A 20 -17.67 -24.61 4.14
C ALA A 20 -18.95 -25.45 4.27
N ARG A 21 -18.84 -26.62 4.90
CA ARG A 21 -19.98 -27.48 5.22
C ARG A 21 -20.27 -27.40 6.71
N GLU A 22 -21.47 -26.96 7.06
CA GLU A 22 -21.93 -26.91 8.45
C GLU A 22 -21.97 -28.30 9.07
N GLN A 23 -21.61 -28.39 10.35
CA GLN A 23 -21.61 -29.60 11.15
C GLN A 23 -22.75 -29.54 12.18
N PRO A 24 -23.21 -30.69 12.72
CA PRO A 24 -24.31 -30.71 13.70
C PRO A 24 -24.05 -29.90 14.98
N ASP A 25 -22.79 -29.63 15.32
CA ASP A 25 -22.37 -28.85 16.48
C ASP A 25 -22.26 -27.34 16.20
N GLY A 26 -22.66 -26.90 15.00
CA GLY A 26 -22.59 -25.50 14.56
C GLY A 26 -21.19 -25.05 14.09
N THR A 27 -20.20 -25.95 14.10
CA THR A 27 -18.90 -25.70 13.45
C THR A 27 -18.98 -25.95 11.95
N TYR A 28 -17.91 -25.64 11.21
CA TYR A 28 -17.81 -25.90 9.78
C TYR A 28 -16.58 -26.72 9.46
N CYS A 29 -16.69 -27.60 8.48
CA CYS A 29 -15.56 -28.26 7.83
C CYS A 29 -15.26 -27.52 6.52
N LEU A 30 -14.04 -27.01 6.39
CA LEU A 30 -13.58 -26.28 5.20
C LEU A 30 -12.88 -27.22 4.22
N TYR A 31 -13.19 -27.03 2.94
CA TYR A 31 -12.59 -27.75 1.82
C TYR A 31 -12.13 -26.77 0.76
N GLY A 32 -10.87 -26.84 0.35
CA GLY A 32 -10.35 -25.93 -0.68
C GLY A 32 -8.83 -25.81 -0.69
N PHE A 33 -8.31 -24.97 -1.59
CA PHE A 33 -6.87 -24.83 -1.81
C PHE A 33 -6.42 -23.39 -1.61
N LYS A 34 -5.69 -23.12 -0.53
CA LYS A 34 -5.14 -21.79 -0.24
C LYS A 34 -3.77 -21.64 -0.89
N TRP A 35 -3.68 -20.67 -1.80
CA TRP A 35 -2.57 -20.58 -2.75
C TRP A 35 -1.36 -19.83 -2.18
N PHE A 36 -1.57 -18.80 -1.36
CA PHE A 36 -0.51 -18.11 -0.63
C PHE A 36 -0.92 -17.99 0.84
N THR A 37 -0.21 -18.71 1.70
CA THR A 37 -0.43 -18.69 3.15
C THR A 37 0.87 -18.39 3.85
N SER A 38 1.07 -17.15 4.28
CA SER A 38 2.28 -16.76 5.02
C SER A 38 2.15 -17.10 6.49
N ALA A 39 3.30 -17.31 7.15
CA ALA A 39 3.39 -17.68 8.57
C ALA A 39 2.57 -18.95 8.90
N THR A 40 2.79 -20.03 8.13
CA THR A 40 2.09 -21.32 8.32
C THR A 40 2.40 -22.02 9.64
N ASP A 41 3.38 -21.52 10.36
CA ASP A 41 3.75 -21.85 11.73
C ASP A 41 2.88 -21.14 12.79
N SER A 42 1.97 -20.25 12.40
CA SER A 42 1.03 -19.57 13.32
C SER A 42 0.07 -20.54 14.00
N ASP A 43 -0.42 -20.18 15.19
CA ASP A 43 -1.39 -20.98 15.96
C ASP A 43 -2.81 -20.94 15.35
N MET A 44 -3.17 -19.83 14.72
CA MET A 44 -4.51 -19.58 14.19
C MET A 44 -4.49 -18.86 12.84
N THR A 45 -5.63 -18.88 12.15
CA THR A 45 -5.83 -18.08 10.95
C THR A 45 -7.28 -17.65 10.79
N LEU A 46 -7.45 -16.57 10.02
CA LEU A 46 -8.73 -16.16 9.46
C LEU A 46 -8.74 -16.48 7.96
N THR A 47 -9.83 -17.06 7.46
CA THR A 47 -9.97 -17.49 6.07
C THR A 47 -11.38 -17.22 5.55
N LEU A 48 -11.50 -17.09 4.22
CA LEU A 48 -12.78 -16.99 3.54
C LEU A 48 -13.16 -18.32 2.89
N ALA A 49 -14.45 -18.65 2.95
CA ALA A 49 -15.04 -19.77 2.24
C ALA A 49 -16.52 -19.48 1.94
N ARG A 50 -17.10 -20.24 1.00
CA ARG A 50 -18.52 -20.18 0.65
C ARG A 50 -19.29 -21.23 1.42
N ILE A 51 -20.37 -20.84 2.09
CA ILE A 51 -21.22 -21.81 2.79
C ILE A 51 -21.98 -22.62 1.73
N MET A 52 -21.92 -23.94 1.88
CA MET A 52 -22.62 -24.89 1.02
C MET A 52 -24.00 -25.18 1.61
N ASP A 53 -25.05 -25.02 0.81
CA ASP A 53 -26.41 -25.36 1.21
C ASP A 53 -26.63 -26.89 1.28
N ALA A 54 -27.78 -27.31 1.78
CA ALA A 54 -28.14 -28.72 1.90
C ALA A 54 -28.18 -29.48 0.56
N GLN A 55 -28.27 -28.77 -0.58
CA GLN A 55 -28.25 -29.32 -1.93
C GLN A 55 -26.86 -29.27 -2.57
N GLY A 56 -25.83 -28.84 -1.83
CA GLY A 56 -24.46 -28.76 -2.31
C GLY A 56 -24.14 -27.50 -3.12
N ARG A 57 -25.03 -26.50 -3.14
CA ARG A 57 -24.86 -25.26 -3.92
C ARG A 57 -24.19 -24.19 -3.07
N VAL A 58 -23.55 -23.23 -3.74
CA VAL A 58 -22.89 -22.08 -3.11
C VAL A 58 -23.30 -20.79 -3.81
N GLU A 59 -23.45 -19.71 -3.04
CA GLU A 59 -23.64 -18.37 -3.57
C GLU A 59 -22.31 -17.83 -4.14
N GLN A 60 -22.37 -17.24 -5.34
CA GLN A 60 -21.19 -16.71 -6.02
C GLN A 60 -20.90 -15.25 -5.66
N GLY A 61 -19.71 -14.77 -6.03
CA GLY A 61 -19.30 -13.38 -5.77
C GLY A 61 -19.10 -13.08 -4.28
N SER A 62 -19.01 -11.79 -3.95
CA SER A 62 -18.70 -11.34 -2.59
C SER A 62 -19.79 -11.67 -1.57
N LYS A 63 -21.06 -11.78 -1.99
CA LYS A 63 -22.20 -12.08 -1.10
C LYS A 63 -22.23 -13.53 -0.65
N GLY A 64 -21.51 -14.43 -1.33
CA GLY A 64 -21.40 -15.82 -0.90
C GLY A 64 -20.25 -16.11 0.07
N LEU A 65 -19.42 -15.12 0.39
CA LEU A 65 -18.23 -15.33 1.22
C LEU A 65 -18.51 -15.01 2.68
N SER A 66 -18.17 -15.96 3.55
CA SER A 66 -18.19 -15.82 5.00
C SER A 66 -16.78 -15.93 5.58
N LEU A 67 -16.56 -15.29 6.73
CA LEU A 67 -15.28 -15.29 7.43
C LEU A 67 -15.27 -16.39 8.49
N PHE A 68 -14.18 -17.16 8.48
CA PHE A 68 -13.96 -18.28 9.38
C PHE A 68 -12.66 -18.09 10.16
N PHE A 69 -12.71 -18.46 11.43
CA PHE A 69 -11.57 -18.66 12.31
C PHE A 69 -11.25 -20.15 12.40
N LEU A 70 -9.98 -20.53 12.33
CA LEU A 70 -9.55 -21.87 12.72
C LEU A 70 -8.19 -21.83 13.43
N GLU A 71 -8.01 -22.77 14.36
CA GLU A 71 -6.69 -23.14 14.87
C GLU A 71 -5.99 -23.99 13.81
N VAL A 72 -4.70 -23.73 13.57
CA VAL A 72 -3.90 -24.45 12.56
C VAL A 72 -3.57 -25.85 13.05
N ARG A 73 -3.50 -26.05 14.37
CA ARG A 73 -3.27 -27.33 15.03
C ARG A 73 -4.43 -27.68 15.96
N ASP A 74 -4.69 -28.97 16.12
CA ASP A 74 -5.62 -29.49 17.12
C ASP A 74 -4.97 -29.54 18.52
N LYS A 75 -5.74 -29.99 19.52
CA LYS A 75 -5.30 -30.06 20.92
C LYS A 75 -4.15 -31.04 21.13
N GLU A 76 -4.00 -32.00 20.22
CA GLU A 76 -2.92 -32.99 20.17
C GLU A 76 -1.69 -32.48 19.40
N GLY A 77 -1.72 -31.24 18.89
CA GLY A 77 -0.63 -30.58 18.16
C GLY A 77 -0.51 -31.00 16.70
N LYS A 78 -1.42 -31.83 16.17
CA LYS A 78 -1.45 -32.22 14.75
C LYS A 78 -2.10 -31.11 13.94
N LEU A 79 -1.76 -31.03 12.65
CA LEU A 79 -2.43 -30.07 11.75
C LEU A 79 -3.93 -30.36 11.69
N ASN A 80 -4.75 -29.31 11.79
CA ASN A 80 -6.22 -29.38 11.76
C ASN A 80 -6.72 -29.73 10.34
N ARG A 81 -6.47 -30.98 9.92
CA ARG A 81 -6.78 -31.49 8.57
C ARG A 81 -6.32 -30.54 7.47
N ILE A 82 -5.10 -30.07 7.63
CA ILE A 82 -4.39 -29.20 6.70
C ILE A 82 -3.20 -29.98 6.17
N GLU A 83 -3.06 -30.05 4.86
CA GLU A 83 -1.88 -30.58 4.22
C GLU A 83 -1.04 -29.44 3.63
N VAL A 84 0.21 -29.37 4.07
CA VAL A 84 1.21 -28.45 3.49
C VAL A 84 1.74 -29.06 2.21
N GLN A 85 1.28 -28.56 1.07
CA GLN A 85 1.62 -29.12 -0.25
C GLN A 85 3.07 -28.78 -0.64
N ARG A 86 3.46 -27.52 -0.47
CA ARG A 86 4.84 -27.05 -0.61
C ARG A 86 5.05 -25.66 -0.01
N LEU A 87 6.29 -25.34 0.34
CA LEU A 87 6.72 -23.97 0.59
C LEU A 87 6.99 -23.23 -0.74
N LYS A 88 6.70 -21.92 -0.76
CA LYS A 88 6.95 -21.05 -1.90
C LYS A 88 8.44 -20.72 -2.01
N GLN A 89 8.98 -20.83 -3.22
CA GLN A 89 10.29 -20.27 -3.57
C GLN A 89 10.11 -18.77 -3.88
N LYS A 90 10.59 -17.90 -2.98
CA LYS A 90 10.33 -16.46 -3.02
C LYS A 90 11.60 -15.64 -3.28
N LEU A 91 11.42 -14.49 -3.95
CA LEU A 91 12.47 -13.49 -4.14
C LEU A 91 13.02 -12.99 -2.80
N GLY A 92 12.15 -12.44 -1.95
CA GLY A 92 12.42 -12.02 -0.58
C GLY A 92 11.47 -12.69 0.41
N THR A 93 11.48 -12.23 1.66
CA THR A 93 10.75 -12.81 2.80
C THR A 93 11.04 -14.30 3.00
N ARG A 94 12.24 -14.76 2.59
CA ARG A 94 12.62 -16.18 2.62
C ARG A 94 12.60 -16.77 4.04
N GLN A 95 12.68 -15.92 5.04
CA GLN A 95 12.59 -16.21 6.47
C GLN A 95 11.16 -16.58 6.89
N VAL A 96 10.14 -16.14 6.15
CA VAL A 96 8.72 -16.41 6.46
C VAL A 96 8.27 -17.67 5.73
N PRO A 97 7.76 -18.72 6.43
CA PRO A 97 7.26 -19.93 5.79
C PRO A 97 5.92 -19.62 5.12
N THR A 98 5.97 -19.42 3.80
CA THR A 98 4.77 -19.24 2.97
C THR A 98 4.47 -20.53 2.21
N ALA A 99 3.27 -21.10 2.36
CA ALA A 99 2.93 -22.38 1.74
C ALA A 99 1.69 -22.34 0.85
N GLU A 100 1.52 -23.43 0.11
CA GLU A 100 0.26 -23.89 -0.46
C GLU A 100 -0.39 -24.88 0.50
N LEU A 101 -1.64 -24.66 0.87
CA LEU A 101 -2.37 -25.51 1.80
C LEU A 101 -3.60 -26.12 1.14
N LEU A 102 -3.74 -27.44 1.27
CA LEU A 102 -5.00 -28.14 1.02
C LEU A 102 -5.75 -28.23 2.34
N LEU A 103 -6.98 -27.74 2.35
CA LEU A 103 -7.93 -27.91 3.44
C LEU A 103 -8.83 -29.09 3.06
N ASP A 104 -8.80 -30.16 3.86
CA ASP A 104 -9.62 -31.35 3.65
C ASP A 104 -10.43 -31.68 4.91
N GLY A 105 -11.48 -30.87 5.11
CA GLY A 105 -12.32 -30.94 6.29
C GLY A 105 -11.72 -30.25 7.51
N SER A 106 -10.91 -29.21 7.30
CA SER A 106 -10.36 -28.40 8.40
C SER A 106 -11.49 -27.79 9.22
N LYS A 107 -11.47 -28.03 10.54
CA LYS A 107 -12.52 -27.54 11.45
C LYS A 107 -12.38 -26.04 11.65
N ALA A 108 -13.47 -25.30 11.54
CA ALA A 108 -13.48 -23.84 11.65
C ALA A 108 -14.77 -23.32 12.29
N HIS A 109 -14.69 -22.11 12.85
CA HIS A 109 -15.83 -21.36 13.40
C HIS A 109 -16.14 -20.19 12.49
N ARG A 110 -17.41 -20.05 12.08
CA ARG A 110 -17.85 -18.84 11.37
C ARG A 110 -17.90 -17.67 12.35
N ILE A 111 -17.22 -16.57 12.01
CA ILE A 111 -17.15 -15.37 12.86
C ILE A 111 -17.82 -14.13 12.24
N SER A 112 -18.15 -14.15 10.95
CA SER A 112 -19.00 -13.14 10.35
C SER A 112 -20.46 -13.58 10.28
N ALA A 113 -21.37 -12.63 10.08
CA ALA A 113 -22.65 -12.94 9.46
C ALA A 113 -22.42 -13.60 8.07
N GLU A 114 -23.37 -14.43 7.65
CA GLU A 114 -23.32 -15.07 6.34
C GLU A 114 -23.21 -14.05 5.21
N GLY A 115 -22.31 -14.30 4.26
CA GLY A 115 -22.12 -13.41 3.11
C GLY A 115 -21.48 -12.06 3.41
N ARG A 116 -21.05 -11.84 4.66
CA ARG A 116 -20.39 -10.60 5.12
C ARG A 116 -18.90 -10.78 5.35
N GLY A 117 -18.30 -11.87 4.89
CA GLY A 117 -16.89 -12.21 5.16
C GLY A 117 -15.90 -11.15 4.67
N VAL A 118 -16.09 -10.63 3.45
CA VAL A 118 -15.23 -9.58 2.87
C VAL A 118 -15.31 -8.27 3.68
N ALA A 119 -16.50 -7.91 4.15
CA ALA A 119 -16.67 -6.72 4.98
C ALA A 119 -16.02 -6.91 6.36
N SER A 120 -16.17 -8.09 6.98
CA SER A 120 -15.60 -8.39 8.29
C SER A 120 -14.07 -8.46 8.28
N ILE A 121 -13.45 -8.99 7.21
CA ILE A 121 -11.99 -9.07 7.11
C ILE A 121 -11.34 -7.74 6.71
N ALA A 122 -12.12 -6.73 6.31
CA ALA A 122 -11.60 -5.42 5.91
C ALA A 122 -10.79 -4.73 7.03
N ASN A 123 -11.17 -4.93 8.30
CA ASN A 123 -10.42 -4.39 9.44
C ASN A 123 -9.01 -4.99 9.51
N MET A 124 -8.87 -6.29 9.27
CA MET A 124 -7.56 -6.96 9.18
C MET A 124 -6.73 -6.33 8.06
N LEU A 125 -7.33 -6.10 6.88
CA LEU A 125 -6.65 -5.44 5.76
C LEU A 125 -6.18 -4.03 6.10
N THR A 126 -6.96 -3.25 6.85
CA THR A 126 -6.52 -1.92 7.32
C THR A 126 -5.25 -2.05 8.17
N ILE A 127 -5.23 -2.95 9.16
CA ILE A 127 -4.09 -3.15 10.05
C ILE A 127 -2.86 -3.70 9.30
N THR A 128 -3.04 -4.70 8.42
CA THR A 128 -1.92 -5.28 7.65
C THR A 128 -1.33 -4.26 6.66
N ARG A 129 -2.16 -3.39 6.08
CA ARG A 129 -1.69 -2.28 5.23
C ARG A 129 -0.89 -1.26 6.03
N ILE A 130 -1.28 -0.91 7.25
CA ILE A 130 -0.49 -0.05 8.13
C ILE A 130 0.84 -0.72 8.49
N HIS A 131 0.85 -2.02 8.82
CA HIS A 131 2.11 -2.77 9.05
C HIS A 131 3.01 -2.83 7.81
N ASN A 132 2.42 -2.86 6.62
CA ASN A 132 3.16 -2.76 5.37
C ASN A 132 3.82 -1.38 5.21
N VAL A 133 3.13 -0.30 5.61
CA VAL A 133 3.72 1.06 5.67
C VAL A 133 4.87 1.11 6.68
N ILE A 134 4.69 0.53 7.88
CA ILE A 134 5.76 0.42 8.89
C ILE A 134 6.99 -0.26 8.29
N SER A 135 6.80 -1.39 7.61
CA SER A 135 7.88 -2.15 6.98
C SER A 135 8.60 -1.35 5.88
N ALA A 136 7.85 -0.61 5.06
CA ALA A 136 8.39 0.28 4.04
C ALA A 136 9.29 1.37 4.66
N VAL A 137 8.75 2.10 5.65
CA VAL A 137 9.47 3.19 6.33
C VAL A 137 10.70 2.67 7.07
N ALA A 138 10.59 1.53 7.76
CA ALA A 138 11.70 0.91 8.46
C ALA A 138 12.83 0.49 7.50
N GLY A 139 12.48 -0.10 6.35
CA GLY A 139 13.45 -0.46 5.31
C GLY A 139 14.18 0.75 4.74
N MET A 140 13.45 1.80 4.39
CA MET A 140 14.01 3.08 3.91
C MET A 140 14.94 3.73 4.94
N ARG A 141 14.51 3.79 6.20
CA ARG A 141 15.34 4.34 7.28
C ARG A 141 16.59 3.50 7.52
N ARG A 142 16.48 2.16 7.47
CA ARG A 142 17.60 1.25 7.69
C ARG A 142 18.70 1.46 6.65
N VAL A 143 18.36 1.45 5.36
CA VAL A 143 19.37 1.58 4.29
C VAL A 143 20.06 2.94 4.36
N ILE A 144 19.31 4.02 4.63
CA ILE A 144 19.89 5.37 4.75
C ILE A 144 20.85 5.45 5.93
N ASN A 145 20.50 4.89 7.08
CA ASN A 145 21.37 4.90 8.26
C ASN A 145 22.67 4.13 8.00
N LEU A 146 22.59 2.96 7.35
CA LEU A 146 23.77 2.20 6.96
C LEU A 146 24.62 2.97 5.93
N ALA A 147 24.00 3.58 4.93
CA ALA A 147 24.69 4.33 3.89
C ALA A 147 25.40 5.56 4.45
N ARG A 148 24.78 6.29 5.39
CA ARG A 148 25.42 7.42 6.11
C ARG A 148 26.68 6.98 6.85
N GLU A 149 26.58 5.87 7.57
CA GLU A 149 27.70 5.34 8.35
C GLU A 149 28.81 4.78 7.45
N TYR A 150 28.45 4.19 6.31
CA TYR A 150 29.44 3.78 5.31
C TYR A 150 30.13 4.98 4.68
N ALA A 151 29.37 6.04 4.39
CA ALA A 151 29.89 7.27 3.81
C ALA A 151 30.89 8.00 4.71
N SER A 152 30.79 7.83 6.02
CA SER A 152 31.72 8.40 7.01
C SER A 152 33.05 7.63 7.13
N LYS A 153 33.13 6.43 6.54
CA LYS A 153 34.31 5.54 6.61
C LYS A 153 35.00 5.31 5.27
N ARG A 154 34.23 5.23 4.19
CA ARG A 154 34.77 4.89 2.87
C ARG A 154 35.40 6.11 2.20
N VAL A 155 36.67 5.96 1.80
CA VAL A 155 37.40 6.96 1.02
C VAL A 155 37.32 6.64 -0.47
N VAL A 156 36.98 7.64 -1.29
CA VAL A 156 37.06 7.62 -2.76
C VAL A 156 37.62 8.95 -3.25
N PHE A 157 38.52 8.90 -4.24
CA PHE A 157 39.18 10.08 -4.79
C PHE A 157 39.78 11.00 -3.71
N GLY A 158 40.40 10.40 -2.67
CA GLY A 158 41.10 11.12 -1.61
C GLY A 158 40.21 11.79 -0.54
N LYS A 159 38.88 11.59 -0.56
CA LYS A 159 37.96 12.12 0.46
C LYS A 159 37.00 11.05 0.95
N LEU A 160 36.42 11.23 2.13
CA LEU A 160 35.30 10.40 2.55
C LEU A 160 34.11 10.63 1.62
N ILE A 161 33.30 9.60 1.39
CA ILE A 161 32.11 9.71 0.55
C ILE A 161 31.13 10.78 1.09
N LYS A 162 31.03 10.93 2.42
CA LYS A 162 30.20 12.00 3.03
C LYS A 162 30.62 13.43 2.64
N ASP A 163 31.87 13.61 2.21
CA ASP A 163 32.42 14.90 1.79
C ASP A 163 32.31 15.12 0.27
N GLN A 164 31.71 14.16 -0.46
CA GLN A 164 31.41 14.27 -1.89
C GLN A 164 30.04 14.94 -2.08
N PRO A 165 29.98 16.16 -2.67
CA PRO A 165 28.72 16.91 -2.78
C PRO A 165 27.61 16.18 -3.54
N LEU A 166 27.95 15.44 -4.60
CA LEU A 166 26.98 14.66 -5.38
C LEU A 166 26.36 13.54 -4.53
N HIS A 167 27.17 12.83 -3.73
CA HIS A 167 26.65 11.79 -2.84
C HIS A 167 25.67 12.38 -1.82
N MET A 168 26.02 13.53 -1.22
CA MET A 168 25.13 14.22 -0.29
C MET A 168 23.85 14.73 -0.95
N GLN A 169 23.88 15.13 -2.22
CA GLN A 169 22.69 15.49 -2.99
C GLN A 169 21.74 14.29 -3.15
N THR A 170 22.27 13.10 -3.49
CA THR A 170 21.49 11.86 -3.59
C THR A 170 20.92 11.46 -2.23
N MET A 171 21.75 11.40 -1.19
CA MET A 171 21.33 11.05 0.17
C MET A 171 20.27 12.01 0.73
N ALA A 172 20.34 13.30 0.39
CA ALA A 172 19.33 14.27 0.78
C ALA A 172 17.96 14.00 0.12
N ARG A 173 17.93 13.55 -1.14
CA ARG A 173 16.67 13.15 -1.81
C ARG A 173 16.05 11.94 -1.12
N LEU A 174 16.85 10.92 -0.83
CA LEU A 174 16.39 9.71 -0.12
C LEU A 174 15.87 10.03 1.29
N GLU A 175 16.53 10.94 1.99
CA GLU A 175 16.11 11.38 3.32
C GLU A 175 14.77 12.11 3.29
N VAL A 176 14.55 12.98 2.32
CA VAL A 176 13.28 13.71 2.15
C VAL A 176 12.12 12.74 1.94
N GLU A 177 12.29 11.75 1.05
CA GLU A 177 11.29 10.68 0.85
C GLU A 177 10.99 9.91 2.15
N THR A 178 12.04 9.58 2.90
CA THR A 178 11.92 8.79 4.13
C THR A 178 11.26 9.57 5.28
N ARG A 179 11.56 10.87 5.42
CA ARG A 179 10.90 11.75 6.40
C ARG A 179 9.42 11.91 6.07
N GLY A 180 9.08 12.16 4.81
CA GLY A 180 7.69 12.25 4.36
C GLY A 180 6.91 10.96 4.64
N ALA A 181 7.47 9.81 4.28
CA ALA A 181 6.85 8.51 4.55
C ALA A 181 6.69 8.23 6.05
N PHE A 182 7.64 8.65 6.88
CA PHE A 182 7.54 8.53 8.33
C PHE A 182 6.41 9.38 8.91
N LEU A 183 6.25 10.63 8.49
CA LEU A 183 5.14 11.46 8.95
C LEU A 183 3.78 10.91 8.48
N MET A 184 3.69 10.39 7.25
CA MET A 184 2.48 9.70 6.76
C MET A 184 2.15 8.49 7.63
N LEU A 185 3.14 7.69 8.04
CA LEU A 185 2.96 6.58 8.98
C LEU A 185 2.44 7.07 10.34
N MET A 186 3.05 8.11 10.90
CA MET A 186 2.63 8.63 12.20
C MET A 186 1.21 9.20 12.15
N GLU A 187 0.81 9.82 11.04
CA GLU A 187 -0.56 10.32 10.88
C GLU A 187 -1.58 9.17 10.82
N ILE A 188 -1.36 8.14 10.01
CA ILE A 188 -2.31 7.01 9.95
C ILE A 188 -2.36 6.25 11.28
N ALA A 189 -1.25 6.19 12.03
CA ALA A 189 -1.23 5.64 13.38
C ALA A 189 -2.02 6.51 14.37
N ARG A 190 -1.89 7.84 14.31
CA ARG A 190 -2.68 8.79 15.09
C ARG A 190 -4.18 8.63 14.82
N LEU A 191 -4.56 8.58 13.55
CA LEU A 191 -5.95 8.41 13.11
C LEU A 191 -6.54 7.06 13.57
N LEU A 192 -5.79 5.97 13.43
CA LEU A 192 -6.19 4.66 13.95
C LEU A 192 -6.38 4.70 15.46
N GLY A 193 -5.44 5.31 16.20
CA GLY A 193 -5.55 5.45 17.65
C GLY A 193 -6.80 6.24 18.06
N LEU A 194 -7.14 7.31 17.35
CA LEU A 194 -8.39 8.05 17.59
C LEU A 194 -9.64 7.20 17.34
N GLU A 195 -9.66 6.39 16.29
CA GLU A 195 -10.77 5.46 16.02
C GLU A 195 -10.91 4.43 17.16
N GLU A 196 -9.81 3.77 17.54
CA GLU A 196 -9.80 2.72 18.57
C GLU A 196 -10.17 3.24 19.96
N THR A 197 -9.76 4.47 20.28
CA THR A 197 -10.12 5.16 21.53
C THR A 197 -11.49 5.85 21.48
N LYS A 198 -12.21 5.76 20.35
CA LYS A 198 -13.51 6.40 20.11
C LYS A 198 -13.48 7.93 20.26
N MET A 199 -12.33 8.53 19.98
CA MET A 199 -12.10 9.99 19.99
C MET A 199 -12.06 10.59 18.57
N ALA A 200 -12.12 9.76 17.52
CA ALA A 200 -12.15 10.20 16.14
C ALA A 200 -13.41 11.00 15.83
N SER A 201 -13.23 12.17 15.21
CA SER A 201 -14.29 12.88 14.51
C SER A 201 -14.69 12.14 13.23
N GLU A 202 -15.81 12.53 12.62
CA GLU A 202 -16.19 12.00 11.29
C GLU A 202 -15.12 12.31 10.22
N GLN A 203 -14.49 13.49 10.32
CA GLN A 203 -13.38 13.86 9.44
C GLN A 203 -12.17 12.93 9.63
N ASP A 204 -11.83 12.56 10.87
CA ASP A 204 -10.73 11.62 11.14
C ASP A 204 -11.01 10.23 10.55
N LEU A 205 -12.24 9.72 10.68
CA LEU A 205 -12.64 8.43 10.11
C LEU A 205 -12.56 8.43 8.57
N HIS A 206 -12.97 9.53 7.94
CA HIS A 206 -12.84 9.73 6.50
C HIS A 206 -11.38 9.79 6.04
N LEU A 207 -10.53 10.52 6.77
CA LEU A 207 -9.09 10.57 6.51
C LEU A 207 -8.45 9.19 6.67
N LEU A 208 -8.76 8.45 7.74
CA LEU A 208 -8.21 7.11 7.96
C LEU A 208 -8.56 6.15 6.82
N ARG A 209 -9.83 6.18 6.38
CA ARG A 209 -10.32 5.35 5.27
C ARG A 209 -9.60 5.65 3.95
N LEU A 210 -9.31 6.91 3.67
CA LEU A 210 -8.67 7.35 2.44
C LEU A 210 -7.15 7.16 2.48
N LEU A 211 -6.50 7.59 3.57
CA LEU A 211 -5.05 7.64 3.67
C LEU A 211 -4.44 6.27 3.86
N THR A 212 -5.14 5.28 4.44
CA THR A 212 -4.58 3.93 4.60
C THR A 212 -4.16 3.29 3.26
N PRO A 213 -5.02 3.18 2.23
CA PRO A 213 -4.59 2.66 0.93
C PRO A 213 -3.56 3.57 0.23
N VAL A 214 -3.69 4.91 0.34
CA VAL A 214 -2.75 5.89 -0.23
C VAL A 214 -1.35 5.73 0.35
N ALA A 215 -1.23 5.67 1.68
CA ALA A 215 0.03 5.46 2.37
C ALA A 215 0.65 4.12 1.98
N LYS A 216 -0.13 3.03 1.98
CA LYS A 216 0.38 1.70 1.61
C LYS A 216 0.91 1.67 0.18
N LEU A 217 0.12 2.12 -0.79
CA LEU A 217 0.50 2.05 -2.21
C LEU A 217 1.71 2.93 -2.53
N TYR A 218 1.82 4.10 -1.87
CA TYR A 218 2.86 5.07 -2.15
C TYR A 218 4.17 4.68 -1.45
N THR A 219 4.14 4.41 -0.15
CA THR A 219 5.33 4.02 0.62
C THR A 219 5.92 2.70 0.14
N GLY A 220 5.10 1.74 -0.30
CA GLY A 220 5.60 0.51 -0.92
C GLY A 220 6.44 0.77 -2.18
N LYS A 221 6.04 1.75 -3.00
CA LYS A 221 6.77 2.15 -4.20
C LYS A 221 8.00 3.01 -3.88
N GLN A 222 7.91 3.90 -2.90
CA GLN A 222 9.06 4.65 -2.38
C GLN A 222 10.12 3.70 -1.82
N ALA A 223 9.73 2.67 -1.06
CA ALA A 223 10.66 1.75 -0.42
C ALA A 223 11.59 1.07 -1.42
N ILE A 224 11.08 0.57 -2.55
CA ILE A 224 11.92 -0.05 -3.58
C ILE A 224 12.91 0.98 -4.15
N ALA A 225 12.44 2.18 -4.51
CA ALA A 225 13.29 3.21 -5.10
C ALA A 225 14.39 3.66 -4.14
N VAL A 226 14.02 3.97 -2.89
CA VAL A 226 14.96 4.43 -1.86
C VAL A 226 15.95 3.35 -1.47
N ILE A 227 15.50 2.10 -1.35
CA ILE A 227 16.38 0.99 -0.99
C ILE A 227 17.33 0.66 -2.14
N SER A 228 16.85 0.60 -3.37
CA SER A 228 17.71 0.35 -4.53
C SER A 228 18.84 1.39 -4.65
N GLU A 229 18.50 2.68 -4.60
CA GLU A 229 19.50 3.77 -4.63
C GLU A 229 20.42 3.74 -3.39
N GLY A 230 19.85 3.39 -2.23
CA GLY A 230 20.60 3.24 -0.99
C GLY A 230 21.64 2.11 -1.04
N LEU A 231 21.36 1.01 -1.76
CA LEU A 231 22.33 -0.06 -2.00
C LEU A 231 23.49 0.43 -2.88
N GLU A 232 23.22 1.28 -3.87
CA GLU A 232 24.25 1.84 -4.75
C GLU A 232 25.28 2.70 -3.99
N CYS A 233 24.90 3.27 -2.85
CA CYS A 233 25.81 4.01 -1.96
C CYS A 233 26.99 3.16 -1.44
N PHE A 234 26.89 1.83 -1.49
CA PHE A 234 27.94 0.89 -1.10
C PHE A 234 28.78 0.40 -2.28
N GLY A 235 28.45 0.79 -3.52
CA GLY A 235 29.05 0.26 -4.74
C GLY A 235 28.86 -1.26 -4.84
N GLY A 236 29.91 -1.98 -5.27
CA GLY A 236 29.87 -3.44 -5.41
C GLY A 236 29.42 -4.17 -4.14
N GLN A 237 29.77 -3.66 -2.95
CA GLN A 237 29.36 -4.26 -1.67
C GLN A 237 27.83 -4.25 -1.47
N GLY A 238 27.12 -3.26 -2.02
CA GLY A 238 25.66 -3.19 -1.96
C GLY A 238 24.97 -4.34 -2.68
N TYR A 239 25.68 -5.02 -3.58
CA TYR A 239 25.17 -6.13 -4.39
C TYR A 239 25.55 -7.51 -3.83
N MET A 240 26.44 -7.59 -2.84
CA MET A 240 26.95 -8.86 -2.31
C MET A 240 26.03 -9.40 -1.21
N GLU A 241 25.49 -10.62 -1.39
CA GLU A 241 24.51 -11.24 -0.46
C GLU A 241 25.08 -11.48 0.95
N ASP A 242 26.38 -11.74 1.07
CA ASP A 242 27.07 -11.96 2.35
C ASP A 242 27.16 -10.69 3.23
N THR A 243 26.93 -9.50 2.66
CA THR A 243 26.78 -8.25 3.42
C THR A 243 25.41 -8.11 4.08
N GLY A 244 24.42 -8.89 3.64
CA GLY A 244 23.01 -8.77 4.04
C GLY A 244 22.27 -7.55 3.46
N LEU A 245 22.93 -6.64 2.72
CA LEU A 245 22.29 -5.47 2.12
C LEU A 245 21.23 -5.84 1.05
N PRO A 246 21.49 -6.81 0.13
CA PRO A 246 20.49 -7.19 -0.89
C PRO A 246 19.19 -7.73 -0.31
N VAL A 247 19.21 -8.28 0.91
CA VAL A 247 18.02 -8.76 1.62
C VAL A 247 16.98 -7.64 1.74
N ALA A 248 17.40 -6.41 2.04
CA ALA A 248 16.49 -5.27 2.18
C ALA A 248 15.72 -4.98 0.88
N LEU A 249 16.40 -5.03 -0.27
CA LEU A 249 15.75 -4.78 -1.57
C LEU A 249 14.81 -5.94 -1.96
N ARG A 250 15.27 -7.19 -1.80
CA ARG A 250 14.45 -8.38 -2.08
C ARG A 250 13.20 -8.42 -1.20
N ASP A 251 13.32 -8.07 0.07
CA ASP A 251 12.21 -8.07 1.03
C ASP A 251 11.28 -6.86 0.79
N ALA A 252 11.80 -5.69 0.42
CA ALA A 252 10.98 -4.52 0.10
C ALA A 252 10.07 -4.73 -1.12
N GLN A 253 10.47 -5.54 -2.09
CA GLN A 253 9.67 -5.80 -3.30
C GLN A 253 8.27 -6.33 -2.98
N VAL A 254 8.13 -7.15 -1.93
CA VAL A 254 6.83 -7.75 -1.54
C VAL A 254 5.79 -6.69 -1.15
N LEU A 255 6.24 -5.53 -0.65
CA LEU A 255 5.39 -4.47 -0.09
C LEU A 255 4.47 -3.83 -1.14
N THR A 256 4.82 -3.97 -2.42
CA THR A 256 4.02 -3.48 -3.56
C THR A 256 3.05 -4.51 -4.12
N ILE A 257 3.14 -5.76 -3.64
CA ILE A 257 2.45 -6.91 -4.21
C ILE A 257 1.36 -7.41 -3.25
N TRP A 258 1.73 -7.80 -2.03
CA TRP A 258 0.76 -8.35 -1.07
C TRP A 258 -0.14 -7.26 -0.47
N GLU A 259 -1.21 -7.64 0.21
CA GLU A 259 -2.16 -6.69 0.84
C GLU A 259 -2.76 -5.64 -0.12
N GLY A 260 -2.79 -5.96 -1.42
CA GLY A 260 -3.26 -5.10 -2.51
C GLY A 260 -2.11 -4.48 -3.30
N THR A 261 -2.10 -4.75 -4.61
CA THR A 261 -1.14 -4.12 -5.52
C THR A 261 -1.41 -2.62 -5.65
N THR A 262 -0.44 -1.86 -6.17
CA THR A 262 -0.57 -0.41 -6.32
C THR A 262 -1.85 -0.02 -7.07
N ASN A 263 -2.11 -0.60 -8.25
CA ASN A 263 -3.31 -0.26 -9.02
C ASN A 263 -4.60 -0.69 -8.31
N ILE A 264 -4.62 -1.86 -7.64
CA ILE A 264 -5.80 -2.31 -6.90
C ILE A 264 -6.14 -1.36 -5.74
N LEU A 265 -5.12 -0.83 -5.05
CA LEU A 265 -5.34 0.15 -3.99
C LEU A 265 -5.70 1.53 -4.54
N SER A 266 -5.20 1.90 -5.72
CA SER A 266 -5.66 3.09 -6.44
C SER A 266 -7.14 2.99 -6.82
N LEU A 267 -7.61 1.82 -7.25
CA LEU A 267 -9.05 1.58 -7.46
C LEU A 267 -9.84 1.59 -6.15
N ASP A 268 -9.25 1.11 -5.04
CA ASP A 268 -9.90 1.21 -3.72
C ASP A 268 -10.04 2.66 -3.24
N VAL A 269 -9.08 3.54 -3.58
CA VAL A 269 -9.20 4.98 -3.36
C VAL A 269 -10.42 5.53 -4.09
N LEU A 270 -10.56 5.27 -5.40
CA LEU A 270 -11.74 5.71 -6.16
C LEU A 270 -13.05 5.13 -5.60
N ARG A 271 -13.04 3.86 -5.19
CA ARG A 271 -14.19 3.22 -4.53
C ARG A 271 -14.56 3.93 -3.22
N SER A 272 -13.58 4.36 -2.44
CA SER A 272 -13.82 5.10 -1.20
C SER A 272 -14.51 6.44 -1.47
N LEU A 273 -14.08 7.16 -2.51
CA LEU A 273 -14.70 8.42 -2.95
C LEU A 273 -16.16 8.20 -3.38
N ALA A 274 -16.41 7.21 -4.22
CA ALA A 274 -17.75 6.91 -4.71
C ALA A 274 -18.69 6.50 -3.55
N LYS A 275 -18.23 5.61 -2.67
CA LYS A 275 -19.04 5.10 -1.54
C LYS A 275 -19.36 6.20 -0.52
N SER A 276 -18.45 7.14 -0.29
CA SER A 276 -18.66 8.26 0.62
C SER A 276 -19.29 9.48 -0.06
N GLN A 277 -19.68 9.40 -1.34
CA GLN A 277 -20.19 10.55 -2.11
C GLN A 277 -19.25 11.78 -2.02
N GLY A 278 -17.94 11.55 -2.09
CA GLY A 278 -16.93 12.61 -2.05
C GLY A 278 -16.53 13.11 -0.65
N GLN A 279 -17.20 12.69 0.43
CA GLN A 279 -16.88 13.15 1.80
C GLN A 279 -15.43 12.85 2.21
N VAL A 280 -14.83 11.73 1.78
CA VAL A 280 -13.41 11.46 2.04
C VAL A 280 -12.47 12.47 1.39
N LEU A 281 -12.82 12.99 0.21
CA LEU A 281 -12.03 14.01 -0.48
C LEU A 281 -12.23 15.40 0.16
N ALA A 282 -13.45 15.71 0.62
CA ALA A 282 -13.71 16.93 1.38
C ALA A 282 -12.90 16.95 2.70
N ALA A 283 -12.90 15.83 3.43
CA ALA A 283 -12.09 15.64 4.64
C ALA A 283 -10.58 15.78 4.35
N PHE A 284 -10.11 15.22 3.23
CA PHE A 284 -8.74 15.39 2.74
C PHE A 284 -8.38 16.86 2.51
N CYS A 285 -9.18 17.60 1.72
CA CYS A 285 -8.90 19.00 1.40
C CYS A 285 -8.90 19.87 2.66
N SER A 286 -9.88 19.66 3.56
CA SER A 286 -9.94 20.35 4.85
C SER A 286 -8.71 20.05 5.72
N GLY A 287 -8.32 18.77 5.80
CA GLY A 287 -7.14 18.35 6.56
C GLY A 287 -5.84 18.94 6.02
N VAL A 288 -5.68 19.01 4.69
CA VAL A 288 -4.53 19.68 4.05
C VAL A 288 -4.55 21.18 4.36
N GLN A 289 -5.69 21.85 4.18
CA GLN A 289 -5.83 23.28 4.41
C GLN A 289 -5.45 23.68 5.84
N GLY A 290 -5.95 22.96 6.85
CA GLY A 290 -5.61 23.23 8.25
C GLY A 290 -4.11 23.08 8.54
N LYS A 291 -3.43 22.11 7.91
CA LYS A 291 -1.97 21.94 8.04
C LYS A 291 -1.20 23.08 7.38
N LEU A 292 -1.67 23.57 6.24
CA LEU A 292 -1.06 24.71 5.54
C LEU A 292 -1.26 26.03 6.31
N GLU A 293 -2.37 26.21 7.01
CA GLU A 293 -2.62 27.38 7.84
C GLU A 293 -1.60 27.50 8.98
N LEU A 294 -1.23 26.39 9.62
CA LEU A 294 -0.17 26.37 10.65
C LEU A 294 1.18 26.83 10.09
N ALA A 295 1.51 26.44 8.86
CA ALA A 295 2.77 26.79 8.21
C ALA A 295 2.79 28.19 7.56
N SER A 296 1.62 28.77 7.28
CA SER A 296 1.47 30.07 6.61
C SER A 296 2.09 31.25 7.37
N SER A 297 2.29 31.10 8.68
CA SER A 297 2.90 32.15 9.52
C SER A 297 4.43 32.21 9.43
N ILE A 298 5.07 31.27 8.72
CA ILE A 298 6.52 31.13 8.64
C ILE A 298 7.01 31.56 7.27
N SER A 299 7.73 32.68 7.21
CA SER A 299 8.22 33.29 5.96
C SER A 299 9.09 32.34 5.13
N GLU A 300 9.92 31.50 5.77
CA GLU A 300 10.75 30.51 5.07
C GLU A 300 9.95 29.40 4.36
N LEU A 301 8.68 29.21 4.74
CA LEU A 301 7.80 28.19 4.18
C LEU A 301 6.80 28.74 3.16
N GLU A 302 6.67 30.06 3.02
CA GLU A 302 5.66 30.74 2.19
C GLU A 302 5.59 30.18 0.76
N SER A 303 6.72 30.06 0.08
CA SER A 303 6.75 29.52 -1.29
C SER A 303 6.29 28.05 -1.35
N SER A 304 6.59 27.27 -0.32
CA SER A 304 6.24 25.85 -0.25
C SER A 304 4.76 25.66 0.04
N VAL A 305 4.20 26.52 0.91
CA VAL A 305 2.76 26.60 1.16
C VAL A 305 2.02 26.93 -0.14
N GLN A 306 2.47 27.94 -0.90
CA GLN A 306 1.85 28.32 -2.17
C GLN A 306 1.85 27.16 -3.18
N LEU A 307 2.98 26.45 -3.33
CA LEU A 307 3.08 25.30 -4.25
C LEU A 307 2.08 24.19 -3.89
N LEU A 308 1.83 23.95 -2.60
CA LEU A 308 0.84 22.96 -2.16
C LEU A 308 -0.59 23.45 -2.31
N GLN A 309 -0.86 24.74 -2.05
CA GLN A 309 -2.18 25.34 -2.33
C GLN A 309 -2.52 25.25 -3.81
N ASP A 310 -1.56 25.55 -4.70
CA ASP A 310 -1.72 25.42 -6.14
C ASP A 310 -1.97 23.97 -6.54
N ALA A 311 -1.24 23.00 -5.96
CA ALA A 311 -1.45 21.59 -6.21
C ALA A 311 -2.84 21.11 -5.76
N LEU A 312 -3.31 21.55 -4.60
CA LEU A 312 -4.64 21.26 -4.07
C LEU A 312 -5.75 21.86 -4.96
N HIS A 313 -5.54 23.08 -5.46
CA HIS A 313 -6.45 23.71 -6.41
C HIS A 313 -6.52 22.92 -7.73
N ARG A 314 -5.36 22.53 -8.30
CA ARG A 314 -5.29 21.72 -9.52
C ARG A 314 -5.97 20.36 -9.35
N LEU A 315 -5.80 19.70 -8.20
CA LEU A 315 -6.52 18.47 -7.87
C LEU A 315 -8.05 18.69 -7.89
N GLY A 316 -8.53 19.78 -7.27
CA GLY A 316 -9.94 20.14 -7.29
C GLY A 316 -10.47 20.33 -8.72
N GLN A 317 -9.77 21.09 -9.55
CA GLN A 317 -10.14 21.27 -10.96
C GLN A 317 -10.13 19.95 -11.74
N PHE A 318 -9.13 19.10 -11.55
CA PHE A 318 -9.05 17.77 -12.17
C PHE A 318 -10.30 16.94 -11.85
N THR A 319 -10.71 16.89 -10.57
CA THR A 319 -11.89 16.10 -10.18
C THR A 319 -13.19 16.60 -10.82
N GLN A 320 -13.33 17.91 -11.02
CA GLN A 320 -14.46 18.50 -11.74
C GLN A 320 -14.44 18.16 -13.23
N ARG A 321 -13.27 18.27 -13.88
CA ARG A 321 -13.11 17.99 -15.31
C ARG A 321 -13.28 16.51 -15.64
N VAL A 322 -12.52 15.62 -15.00
CA VAL A 322 -12.52 14.19 -15.33
C VAL A 322 -13.74 13.48 -14.75
N GLY A 323 -14.29 13.96 -13.63
CA GLY A 323 -15.59 13.48 -13.13
C GLY A 323 -16.70 13.59 -14.17
N SER A 324 -16.65 14.60 -15.06
CA SER A 324 -17.60 14.76 -16.16
C SER A 324 -17.35 13.86 -17.37
N LYS A 325 -16.14 13.30 -17.51
CA LYS A 325 -15.73 12.41 -18.64
C LYS A 325 -16.11 10.94 -18.42
N GLY A 326 -16.59 10.58 -17.23
CA GLY A 326 -17.10 9.24 -16.91
C GLY A 326 -16.10 8.33 -16.18
N ALA A 327 -16.55 7.12 -15.87
CA ALA A 327 -15.83 6.19 -14.99
C ALA A 327 -14.49 5.67 -15.56
N VAL A 328 -14.41 5.49 -16.89
CA VAL A 328 -13.20 4.96 -17.55
C VAL A 328 -12.03 5.94 -17.42
N ALA A 329 -12.26 7.23 -17.68
CA ALA A 329 -11.22 8.25 -17.55
C ALA A 329 -10.69 8.36 -16.10
N MET A 330 -11.58 8.23 -15.11
CA MET A 330 -11.17 8.17 -13.70
C MET A 330 -10.37 6.90 -13.38
N GLU A 331 -10.73 5.75 -13.97
CA GLU A 331 -10.00 4.50 -13.79
C GLU A 331 -8.57 4.58 -14.35
N LEU A 332 -8.38 5.16 -15.54
CA LEU A 332 -7.06 5.40 -16.13
C LEU A 332 -6.20 6.29 -15.23
N ALA A 333 -6.80 7.35 -14.69
CA ALA A 333 -6.12 8.28 -13.80
C ALA A 333 -5.93 7.77 -12.37
N ALA A 334 -6.45 6.60 -12.00
CA ALA A 334 -6.56 6.15 -10.61
C ALA A 334 -5.21 6.17 -9.87
N ARG A 335 -4.14 5.77 -10.56
CA ARG A 335 -2.81 5.67 -9.95
C ARG A 335 -2.21 7.04 -9.69
N ASP A 336 -2.21 7.91 -10.68
CA ASP A 336 -1.67 9.26 -10.56
C ASP A 336 -2.52 10.13 -9.65
N PHE A 337 -3.83 9.89 -9.61
CA PHE A 337 -4.72 10.48 -8.62
C PHE A 337 -4.29 10.09 -7.20
N ALA A 338 -4.08 8.80 -6.94
CA ALA A 338 -3.62 8.34 -5.63
C ALA A 338 -2.21 8.87 -5.27
N TYR A 339 -1.31 8.99 -6.25
CA TYR A 339 0.02 9.58 -6.04
C TYR A 339 -0.06 11.08 -5.74
N THR A 340 -0.99 11.78 -6.40
CA THR A 340 -1.27 13.20 -6.11
C THR A 340 -1.74 13.37 -4.67
N LEU A 341 -2.69 12.55 -4.21
CA LEU A 341 -3.13 12.57 -2.81
C LEU A 341 -1.97 12.31 -1.85
N ALA A 342 -1.12 11.31 -2.15
CA ALA A 342 0.05 11.01 -1.32
C ALA A 342 1.04 12.18 -1.26
N ARG A 343 1.34 12.81 -2.41
CA ARG A 343 2.31 13.90 -2.51
C ARG A 343 1.85 15.16 -1.81
N ILE A 344 0.60 15.55 -2.02
CA ILE A 344 0.00 16.72 -1.37
C ILE A 344 -0.04 16.52 0.14
N TYR A 345 -0.58 15.39 0.61
CA TYR A 345 -0.78 15.17 2.03
C TYR A 345 0.55 14.99 2.79
N THR A 346 1.52 14.28 2.20
CA THR A 346 2.87 14.18 2.76
C THR A 346 3.56 15.55 2.83
N GLY A 347 3.36 16.39 1.81
CA GLY A 347 3.91 17.75 1.80
C GLY A 347 3.28 18.62 2.89
N ALA A 348 1.97 18.52 3.08
CA ALA A 348 1.26 19.21 4.15
C ALA A 348 1.76 18.78 5.54
N LEU A 349 2.00 17.47 5.75
CA LEU A 349 2.59 16.96 6.99
C LEU A 349 4.03 17.48 7.22
N LEU A 350 4.86 17.53 6.17
CA LEU A 350 6.22 18.06 6.27
C LEU A 350 6.21 19.56 6.62
N LEU A 351 5.29 20.34 6.06
CA LEU A 351 5.12 21.75 6.41
C LEU A 351 4.59 21.95 7.82
N GLU A 352 3.58 21.19 8.24
CA GLU A 352 3.07 21.21 9.61
C GLU A 352 4.17 20.88 10.62
N HIS A 353 5.01 19.89 10.31
CA HIS A 353 6.15 19.52 11.16
C HIS A 353 7.23 20.61 11.18
N ALA A 354 7.59 21.17 10.02
CA ALA A 354 8.53 22.28 9.92
C ALA A 354 8.00 23.58 10.57
N ALA A 355 6.70 23.66 10.84
CA ALA A 355 6.08 24.79 11.50
C ALA A 355 6.00 24.68 13.03
N GLN A 356 6.44 23.56 13.60
CA GLN A 356 6.49 23.43 15.05
C GLN A 356 7.54 24.35 15.67
N PRO A 357 7.34 24.86 16.90
CA PRO A 357 8.30 25.77 17.56
C PRO A 357 9.71 25.18 17.75
N ASP A 358 9.83 23.86 17.83
CA ASP A 358 11.07 23.11 17.99
C ASP A 358 11.62 22.52 16.68
N ALA A 359 11.02 22.85 15.53
CA ALA A 359 11.47 22.40 14.23
C ALA A 359 12.91 22.86 13.94
N SER A 360 13.72 21.94 13.40
CA SER A 360 15.09 22.28 12.98
C SER A 360 15.11 22.92 11.59
N SER A 361 16.19 23.61 11.26
CA SER A 361 16.43 24.11 9.89
C SER A 361 16.42 22.98 8.84
N THR A 362 16.74 21.74 9.24
CA THR A 362 16.67 20.59 8.33
C THR A 362 15.24 20.14 8.06
N ASP A 363 14.29 20.40 8.94
CA ASP A 363 12.87 20.09 8.75
C ASP A 363 12.26 21.08 7.76
N THR A 364 12.55 22.37 7.92
CA THR A 364 12.23 23.41 6.93
C THR A 364 12.80 23.06 5.56
N TYR A 365 14.09 22.69 5.50
CA TYR A 365 14.74 22.33 4.24
C TYR A 365 14.12 21.07 3.60
N ALA A 366 13.76 20.06 4.40
CA ALA A 366 13.11 18.85 3.90
C ALA A 366 11.73 19.16 3.29
N ALA A 367 10.94 20.00 3.96
CA ALA A 367 9.63 20.43 3.46
C ALA A 367 9.75 21.23 2.15
N GLN A 368 10.69 22.18 2.09
CA GLN A 368 10.98 22.93 0.86
C GLN A 368 11.41 22.03 -0.30
N ARG A 369 12.24 21.02 -0.04
CA ARG A 369 12.69 20.09 -1.09
C ARG A 369 11.57 19.18 -1.57
N TRP A 370 10.69 18.72 -0.66
CA TRP A 370 9.52 17.95 -1.03
C TRP A 370 8.61 18.73 -1.97
N CYS A 371 8.34 20.01 -1.67
CA CYS A 371 7.39 20.83 -2.44
C CYS A 371 7.88 21.19 -3.85
N LYS A 372 9.17 21.02 -4.15
CA LYS A 372 9.76 21.28 -5.48
C LYS A 372 9.54 20.17 -6.51
N GLN A 373 9.02 19.02 -6.09
CA GLN A 373 8.66 17.94 -7.02
C GLN A 373 7.30 18.23 -7.69
N ASP A 374 6.90 17.44 -8.68
CA ASP A 374 5.52 17.52 -9.18
C ASP A 374 4.54 16.98 -8.12
N LEU A 375 3.83 17.90 -7.45
CA LEU A 375 2.87 17.58 -6.41
C LEU A 375 1.51 17.07 -6.94
N CYS A 376 1.20 17.30 -8.22
CA CYS A 376 -0.10 16.93 -8.80
C CYS A 376 0.08 16.23 -10.16
N PRO A 377 0.73 15.04 -10.17
CA PRO A 377 0.97 14.29 -11.39
C PRO A 377 -0.33 13.97 -12.15
N VAL A 378 -1.46 13.82 -11.45
CA VAL A 378 -2.73 13.55 -12.13
C VAL A 378 -3.15 14.69 -13.06
N ASP A 379 -2.93 15.95 -12.68
CA ASP A 379 -3.22 17.10 -13.55
C ASP A 379 -2.16 17.25 -14.65
N SER A 380 -0.89 16.96 -14.35
CA SER A 380 0.21 16.97 -15.32
C SER A 380 -0.05 15.97 -16.47
N GLU A 381 -0.39 14.74 -16.14
CA GLU A 381 -0.69 13.67 -17.10
C GLU A 381 -2.04 13.90 -17.81
N GLU A 382 -3.05 14.50 -17.15
CA GLU A 382 -4.29 14.90 -17.83
C GLU A 382 -3.99 15.88 -18.97
N LYS A 383 -3.14 16.88 -18.71
CA LYS A 383 -2.72 17.89 -19.70
C LYS A 383 -1.89 17.28 -20.83
N ALA A 384 -1.18 16.18 -20.56
CA ALA A 384 -0.48 15.41 -21.58
C ALA A 384 -1.40 14.52 -22.43
N GLY A 385 -2.69 14.42 -22.09
CA GLY A 385 -3.69 13.64 -22.84
C GLY A 385 -3.73 12.16 -22.46
N CYS A 386 -3.21 11.76 -21.29
CA CYS A 386 -3.07 10.36 -20.91
C CYS A 386 -4.38 9.65 -20.49
N TYR A 387 -5.50 10.37 -20.38
CA TYR A 387 -6.76 9.83 -19.84
C TYR A 387 -7.96 10.00 -20.79
N ASP A 388 -7.72 10.12 -22.09
CA ASP A 388 -8.79 10.11 -23.09
C ASP A 388 -8.99 8.72 -23.73
N ASP A 389 -10.10 8.52 -24.44
CA ASP A 389 -10.42 7.23 -25.08
C ASP A 389 -9.37 6.83 -26.13
N LYS A 390 -8.70 7.82 -26.72
CA LYS A 390 -7.62 7.60 -27.69
C LYS A 390 -6.40 7.02 -26.98
N ALA A 391 -6.06 7.48 -25.78
CA ALA A 391 -4.96 6.99 -24.97
C ALA A 391 -5.14 5.49 -24.69
N VAL A 392 -6.34 5.04 -24.30
CA VAL A 392 -6.62 3.59 -24.06
C VAL A 392 -6.28 2.74 -25.28
N SER A 393 -6.72 3.19 -26.45
CA SER A 393 -6.50 2.46 -27.71
C SER A 393 -5.02 2.47 -28.10
N MET A 394 -4.35 3.61 -27.95
CA MET A 394 -2.93 3.76 -28.25
C MET A 394 -2.04 2.98 -27.28
N ASP A 395 -2.35 2.97 -25.99
CA ASP A 395 -1.65 2.17 -24.98
C ASP A 395 -1.78 0.68 -25.29
N THR A 396 -2.99 0.25 -25.67
CA THR A 396 -3.23 -1.13 -26.11
C THR A 396 -2.37 -1.46 -27.33
N TYR A 397 -2.39 -0.60 -28.35
CA TYR A 397 -1.57 -0.79 -29.55
C TYR A 397 -0.08 -0.86 -29.21
N LEU A 398 0.43 0.09 -28.40
CA LEU A 398 1.82 0.17 -27.99
C LEU A 398 2.27 -1.10 -27.24
N VAL A 399 1.45 -1.60 -26.31
CA VAL A 399 1.76 -2.79 -25.51
C VAL A 399 1.73 -4.06 -26.36
N TYR A 400 0.85 -4.13 -27.35
CA TYR A 400 0.65 -5.31 -28.19
C TYR A 400 1.31 -5.22 -29.57
N GLU A 401 2.06 -4.17 -29.86
CA GLU A 401 2.73 -3.99 -31.14
C GLU A 401 3.66 -5.20 -31.40
N GLY A 402 3.45 -5.86 -32.54
CA GLY A 402 4.19 -7.06 -32.91
C GLY A 402 3.74 -8.36 -32.23
N ASN A 403 2.72 -8.35 -31.36
CA ASN A 403 2.24 -9.56 -30.70
C ASN A 403 1.59 -10.54 -31.70
N PRO A 404 2.10 -11.77 -31.83
CA PRO A 404 1.61 -12.74 -32.82
C PRO A 404 0.16 -13.19 -32.56
N VAL A 405 -0.37 -13.05 -31.34
CA VAL A 405 -1.75 -13.41 -30.99
C VAL A 405 -2.77 -12.41 -31.55
N LEU A 406 -2.35 -11.16 -31.80
CA LEU A 406 -3.21 -10.09 -32.30
C LEU A 406 -2.95 -9.74 -33.78
N LYS A 407 -1.95 -10.36 -34.42
CA LYS A 407 -1.77 -10.34 -35.88
C LYS A 407 -2.90 -11.11 -36.58
N GLY A 408 -4.07 -10.49 -36.70
CA GLY A 408 -5.23 -11.02 -37.42
C GLY A 408 -6.58 -10.94 -36.70
N LYS A 409 -6.66 -10.30 -35.52
CA LYS A 409 -7.92 -10.17 -34.75
C LYS A 409 -8.15 -8.78 -34.13
N LEU A 410 -7.56 -7.73 -34.69
CA LEU A 410 -7.92 -6.33 -34.37
C LEU A 410 -8.51 -5.67 -35.59
#